data_AF-A0AB38WQ11-F1
#
_entry.id   AF-A0AB38WQ11-F1
#
_cell.length_a   1.000
_cell.length_b   1.000
_cell.length_c   1.000
_cell.angle_alpha   90.00
_cell.angle_beta   90.00
_cell.angle_gamma   90.00
#
_symmetry.space_group_name_H-M   'P 1'
#
loop_
_entity.id
_entity.type
_entity.pdbx_description
1 polymer ?
#
loop_
_entity_poly.entity_id
_entity_poly.type
_entity_poly.pdbx_seq_one_letter_code
_entity_poly.pdbx_strand_id
1 'polypeptide(L)'
;MNPGAIEKLTSAKSELEVRTIIENRDEVLGRFSPFFQPESVTDLDEGVFRDFLSIEHNKHWTGLERQPQLYADMDGLRQVLSVLVDEARPIRERVDAVIEAPGMGVAKLSAILLVAYPEKYGVWNGTSEKALRSLRLWPAFRRGATTGERYVAVNQVLLDLAWKLQIDLWTLDAIWWGIDVDGAAPKPASGAGKVRIGDGKAKALANMKYSILNTVQNANGQKVEVTVKSKDLKMLASELDALLPRLLEQQKERCAITGLPFQYEGDRNMLPSADRIDSGGHYEAANLQLVCRFINFWKQAMPDDEFRRLIGIVRDSSGA
;
A
#
# COMPACT_ATOMS: atom_id res chain seq x y z
N MET A 1 -6.73 -25.96 0.37
CA MET A 1 -5.85 -25.06 1.15
C MET A 1 -4.67 -25.89 1.63
N ASN A 2 -3.44 -25.37 1.64
CA ASN A 2 -2.28 -26.11 2.16
C ASN A 2 -2.53 -26.42 3.67
N PRO A 3 -2.42 -27.68 4.13
CA PRO A 3 -2.59 -28.04 5.54
C PRO A 3 -1.81 -27.14 6.51
N GLY A 4 -0.60 -26.72 6.13
CA GLY A 4 0.24 -25.84 6.96
C GLY A 4 -0.27 -24.39 7.10
N ALA A 5 -1.18 -23.93 6.23
CA ALA A 5 -1.81 -22.61 6.39
C ALA A 5 -2.91 -22.64 7.46
N ILE A 6 -3.69 -23.74 7.52
CA ILE A 6 -4.76 -23.92 8.52
C ILE A 6 -4.16 -24.03 9.92
N GLU A 7 -3.07 -24.79 10.08
CA GLU A 7 -2.41 -24.96 11.36
C GLU A 7 -1.87 -23.64 11.91
N LYS A 8 -1.19 -22.83 11.08
CA LYS A 8 -0.72 -21.48 11.45
C LYS A 8 -1.84 -20.54 11.90
N LEU A 9 -2.94 -20.52 11.17
CA LEU A 9 -4.12 -19.70 11.49
C LEU A 9 -4.77 -20.13 12.81
N THR A 10 -4.78 -21.44 13.07
CA THR A 10 -5.33 -22.00 14.31
C THR A 10 -4.46 -21.67 15.52
N SER A 11 -3.12 -21.70 15.37
CA SER A 11 -2.18 -21.33 16.43
C SER A 11 -2.22 -19.84 16.77
N ALA A 12 -2.32 -18.96 15.76
CA ALA A 12 -2.40 -17.51 15.91
C ALA A 12 -3.58 -17.05 16.79
N LYS A 13 -4.71 -17.77 16.77
CA LYS A 13 -5.88 -17.52 17.62
C LYS A 13 -5.56 -17.58 19.13
N SER A 14 -4.50 -18.29 19.51
CA SER A 14 -4.14 -18.48 20.91
C SER A 14 -3.31 -17.34 21.51
N GLU A 15 -2.83 -16.39 20.69
CA GLU A 15 -2.03 -15.26 21.14
C GLU A 15 -2.85 -14.24 21.95
N LEU A 16 -2.24 -13.66 22.99
CA LEU A 16 -2.94 -12.81 23.96
C LEU A 16 -3.50 -11.51 23.34
N GLU A 17 -2.74 -10.87 22.43
CA GLU A 17 -3.20 -9.68 21.71
C GLU A 17 -4.39 -10.01 20.78
N VAL A 18 -4.36 -11.17 20.12
CA VAL A 18 -5.46 -11.66 19.27
C VAL A 18 -6.70 -11.95 20.09
N ARG A 19 -6.56 -12.62 21.25
CA ARG A 19 -7.68 -12.87 22.17
C ARG A 19 -8.34 -11.60 22.64
N THR A 20 -7.56 -10.59 23.00
CA THR A 20 -8.08 -9.29 23.43
C THR A 20 -8.93 -8.65 22.34
N ILE A 21 -8.49 -8.68 21.07
CA ILE A 21 -9.27 -8.15 19.95
C ILE A 21 -10.58 -8.96 19.75
N ILE A 22 -10.50 -10.29 19.83
CA ILE A 22 -11.68 -11.17 19.70
C ILE A 22 -12.70 -10.88 20.81
N GLU A 23 -12.26 -10.74 22.05
CA GLU A 23 -13.13 -10.47 23.21
C GLU A 23 -13.85 -9.12 23.12
N ASN A 24 -13.25 -8.13 22.43
CA ASN A 24 -13.85 -6.81 22.23
C ASN A 24 -14.89 -6.75 21.10
N ARG A 25 -15.08 -7.84 20.34
CA ARG A 25 -15.98 -7.90 19.18
C ARG A 25 -17.37 -7.37 19.49
N ASP A 26 -18.04 -7.96 20.48
CA ASP A 26 -19.46 -7.68 20.72
C ASP A 26 -19.67 -6.27 21.27
N GLU A 27 -18.69 -5.73 22.00
CA GLU A 27 -18.70 -4.33 22.44
C GLU A 27 -18.58 -3.37 21.24
N VAL A 28 -17.61 -3.60 20.35
CA VAL A 28 -17.38 -2.72 19.20
C VAL A 28 -18.55 -2.80 18.22
N LEU A 29 -19.03 -4.01 17.91
CA LEU A 29 -20.19 -4.20 17.05
C LEU A 29 -21.45 -3.60 17.70
N GLY A 30 -21.68 -3.82 18.99
CA GLY A 30 -22.82 -3.24 19.71
C GLY A 30 -22.80 -1.71 19.73
N ARG A 31 -21.61 -1.10 19.84
CA ARG A 31 -21.44 0.37 19.84
C ARG A 31 -21.62 0.98 18.47
N PHE A 32 -21.04 0.41 17.42
CA PHE A 32 -20.90 1.09 16.13
C PHE A 32 -21.82 0.56 15.02
N SER A 33 -22.20 -0.72 15.06
CA SER A 33 -23.06 -1.32 14.01
C SER A 33 -24.37 -0.56 13.79
N PRO A 34 -25.10 -0.09 14.85
CA PRO A 34 -26.35 0.64 14.66
C PRO A 34 -26.22 1.95 13.87
N PHE A 35 -25.04 2.58 13.87
CA PHE A 35 -24.79 3.86 13.21
C PHE A 35 -24.36 3.70 11.75
N PHE A 36 -23.86 2.53 11.37
CA PHE A 36 -23.46 2.20 9.99
C PHE A 36 -24.52 1.37 9.27
N GLN A 37 -25.80 1.72 9.46
CA GLN A 37 -26.95 1.15 8.74
C GLN A 37 -27.56 2.18 7.78
N PRO A 38 -28.27 1.75 6.71
CA PRO A 38 -28.77 2.67 5.67
C PRO A 38 -29.58 3.85 6.18
N GLU A 39 -30.43 3.63 7.18
CA GLU A 39 -31.29 4.67 7.77
C GLU A 39 -30.54 5.53 8.80
N SER A 40 -29.62 4.94 9.57
CA SER A 40 -28.92 5.65 10.63
C SER A 40 -27.74 6.48 10.13
N VAL A 41 -27.11 6.05 9.03
CA VAL A 41 -25.87 6.66 8.54
C VAL A 41 -26.11 8.05 7.94
N THR A 42 -27.34 8.36 7.55
CA THR A 42 -27.73 9.69 7.06
C THR A 42 -27.67 10.75 8.16
N ASP A 43 -27.82 10.36 9.42
CA ASP A 43 -27.76 11.24 10.59
C ASP A 43 -26.51 10.96 11.46
N LEU A 44 -25.48 10.35 10.87
CA LEU A 44 -24.25 10.00 11.59
C LEU A 44 -23.62 11.25 12.23
N ASP A 45 -23.41 11.18 13.54
CA ASP A 45 -22.73 12.22 14.31
C ASP A 45 -21.21 12.17 14.10
N GLU A 46 -20.57 13.35 14.06
CA GLU A 46 -19.12 13.47 13.87
C GLU A 46 -18.36 12.79 15.02
N GLY A 47 -18.82 12.96 16.26
CA GLY A 47 -18.22 12.36 17.45
C GLY A 47 -18.25 10.84 17.38
N VAL A 48 -19.37 10.25 16.97
CA VAL A 48 -19.50 8.80 16.76
C VAL A 48 -18.52 8.30 15.69
N PHE A 49 -18.41 9.00 14.56
CA PHE A 49 -17.48 8.61 13.50
C PHE A 49 -16.02 8.74 13.94
N ARG A 50 -15.66 9.81 14.65
CA ARG A 50 -14.32 10.01 15.20
C ARG A 50 -13.96 8.97 16.24
N ASP A 51 -14.92 8.58 17.08
CA ASP A 51 -14.76 7.47 18.01
C ASP A 51 -14.46 6.18 17.26
N PHE A 52 -15.22 5.86 16.20
CA PHE A 52 -14.95 4.69 15.38
C PHE A 52 -13.53 4.70 14.76
N LEU A 53 -13.02 5.86 14.35
CA LEU A 53 -11.66 5.94 13.81
C LEU A 53 -10.57 5.78 14.89
N SER A 54 -10.89 6.06 16.16
CA SER A 54 -9.94 5.98 17.27
C SER A 54 -9.71 4.53 17.73
N ILE A 55 -8.44 4.14 17.82
CA ILE A 55 -8.05 2.83 18.38
C ILE A 55 -8.56 2.61 19.81
N GLU A 56 -8.73 3.69 20.58
CA GLU A 56 -9.26 3.62 21.94
C GLU A 56 -10.69 3.05 21.99
N HIS A 57 -11.48 3.26 20.93
CA HIS A 57 -12.87 2.83 20.89
C HIS A 57 -13.13 1.69 19.89
N ASN A 58 -12.45 1.65 18.74
CA ASN A 58 -12.61 0.53 17.80
C ASN A 58 -11.85 -0.73 18.22
N LYS A 59 -10.86 -0.58 19.12
CA LYS A 59 -10.10 -1.66 19.77
C LYS A 59 -9.43 -2.67 18.82
N HIS A 60 -9.31 -2.34 17.54
CA HIS A 60 -8.80 -3.27 16.53
C HIS A 60 -7.90 -2.61 15.49
N TRP A 61 -8.33 -1.47 14.91
CA TRP A 61 -7.67 -0.86 13.76
C TRP A 61 -6.89 0.40 14.15
N THR A 62 -5.58 0.33 13.97
CA THR A 62 -4.68 1.45 14.28
C THR A 62 -4.50 2.40 13.09
N GLY A 63 -4.54 3.70 13.37
CA GLY A 63 -4.20 4.73 12.40
C GLY A 63 -5.27 4.99 11.34
N LEU A 64 -6.55 4.66 11.62
CA LEU A 64 -7.68 5.11 10.81
C LEU A 64 -7.89 6.63 10.96
N GLU A 65 -7.48 7.21 12.10
CA GLU A 65 -7.56 8.63 12.45
C GLU A 65 -6.57 9.54 11.69
N ARG A 66 -5.64 8.97 10.90
CA ARG A 66 -4.54 9.70 10.23
C ARG A 66 -4.96 10.74 9.18
N GLN A 67 -6.25 10.84 8.88
CA GLN A 67 -6.78 11.76 7.86
C GLN A 67 -8.00 12.51 8.41
N PRO A 68 -7.78 13.54 9.25
CA PRO A 68 -8.84 14.27 9.94
C PRO A 68 -9.76 15.06 8.99
N GLN A 69 -9.31 15.32 7.76
CA GLN A 69 -10.11 16.01 6.74
C GLN A 69 -11.37 15.23 6.31
N LEU A 70 -11.45 13.92 6.62
CA LEU A 70 -12.54 13.05 6.18
C LEU A 70 -13.89 13.40 6.81
N TYR A 71 -13.88 13.96 8.02
CA TYR A 71 -15.08 14.39 8.74
C TYR A 71 -15.16 15.92 8.87
N ALA A 72 -14.39 16.66 8.05
CA ALA A 72 -14.54 18.11 7.93
C ALA A 72 -15.79 18.50 7.13
N ASP A 73 -16.25 17.61 6.24
CA ASP A 73 -17.53 17.69 5.51
C ASP A 73 -18.38 16.47 5.86
N MET A 74 -19.20 16.61 6.91
CA MET A 74 -20.07 15.52 7.37
C MET A 74 -21.18 15.20 6.38
N ASP A 75 -21.67 16.17 5.60
CA ASP A 75 -22.75 15.92 4.65
C ASP A 75 -22.23 15.09 3.46
N GLY A 76 -21.05 15.45 2.92
CA GLY A 76 -20.36 14.63 1.93
C GLY A 76 -20.03 13.23 2.45
N LEU A 77 -19.55 13.13 3.69
CA LEU A 77 -19.26 11.84 4.32
C LEU A 77 -20.51 10.96 4.45
N ARG A 78 -21.64 11.51 4.94
CA ARG A 78 -22.92 10.79 5.06
C ARG A 78 -23.42 10.30 3.71
N GLN A 79 -23.31 11.11 2.66
CA GLN A 79 -23.68 10.69 1.29
C GLN A 79 -22.83 9.51 0.81
N VAL A 80 -21.51 9.58 1.00
CA VAL A 80 -20.59 8.50 0.61
C VAL A 80 -20.87 7.23 1.41
N LEU A 81 -21.04 7.34 2.73
CA LEU A 81 -21.32 6.19 3.59
C LEU A 81 -22.71 5.58 3.33
N SER A 82 -23.71 6.39 2.96
CA SER A 82 -25.02 5.90 2.51
C SER A 82 -24.90 4.99 1.30
N VAL A 83 -24.00 5.32 0.35
CA VAL A 83 -23.69 4.43 -0.77
C VAL A 83 -22.96 3.17 -0.31
N LEU A 84 -22.04 3.29 0.65
CA LEU A 84 -21.25 2.16 1.15
C LEU A 84 -22.10 1.07 1.81
N VAL A 85 -23.13 1.46 2.56
CA VAL A 85 -23.97 0.53 3.35
C VAL A 85 -25.25 0.10 2.61
N ASP A 86 -25.52 0.61 1.41
CA ASP A 86 -26.70 0.24 0.63
C ASP A 86 -26.56 -1.20 0.07
N GLU A 87 -27.09 -2.20 0.80
CA GLU A 87 -27.11 -3.61 0.39
C GLU A 87 -27.96 -3.90 -0.86
N ALA A 88 -28.77 -2.95 -1.35
CA ALA A 88 -29.47 -3.10 -2.64
C ALA A 88 -28.52 -2.93 -3.84
N ARG A 89 -27.34 -2.33 -3.63
CA ARG A 89 -26.31 -2.16 -4.66
C ARG A 89 -25.25 -3.27 -4.58
N PRO A 90 -24.72 -3.74 -5.72
CA PRO A 90 -23.57 -4.64 -5.72
C PRO A 90 -22.38 -4.02 -4.98
N ILE A 91 -21.74 -4.77 -4.08
CA ILE A 91 -20.58 -4.30 -3.28
C ILE A 91 -19.48 -3.68 -4.14
N ARG A 92 -19.24 -4.18 -5.36
CA ARG A 92 -18.31 -3.62 -6.34
C ARG A 92 -18.56 -2.12 -6.57
N GLU A 93 -19.81 -1.77 -6.87
CA GLU A 93 -20.21 -0.40 -7.23
C GLU A 93 -20.16 0.53 -6.02
N ARG A 94 -20.45 0.00 -4.83
CA ARG A 94 -20.36 0.76 -3.58
C ARG A 94 -18.91 1.12 -3.27
N VAL A 95 -18.01 0.14 -3.34
CA VAL A 95 -16.58 0.36 -3.09
C VAL A 95 -15.98 1.31 -4.14
N ASP A 96 -16.31 1.14 -5.41
CA ASP A 96 -15.84 2.02 -6.48
C ASP A 96 -16.35 3.47 -6.33
N ALA A 97 -17.59 3.67 -5.87
CA ALA A 97 -18.09 5.02 -5.60
C ALA A 97 -17.39 5.65 -4.38
N VAL A 98 -17.11 4.85 -3.35
CA VAL A 98 -16.62 5.33 -2.05
C VAL A 98 -15.11 5.61 -2.07
N ILE A 99 -14.33 4.86 -2.86
CA ILE A 99 -12.87 5.00 -2.92
C ILE A 99 -12.42 6.33 -3.56
N GLU A 100 -13.28 6.94 -4.38
CA GLU A 100 -13.02 8.24 -4.99
C GLU A 100 -13.15 9.40 -3.99
N ALA A 101 -13.77 9.16 -2.84
CA ALA A 101 -13.91 10.17 -1.79
C ALA A 101 -12.56 10.45 -1.09
N PRO A 102 -12.13 11.73 -0.99
CA PRO A 102 -10.86 12.08 -0.37
C PRO A 102 -10.72 11.52 1.05
N GLY A 103 -9.67 10.72 1.27
CA GLY A 103 -9.35 10.13 2.56
C GLY A 103 -10.09 8.82 2.89
N MET A 104 -10.95 8.34 1.98
CA MET A 104 -11.63 7.06 2.12
C MET A 104 -10.86 5.94 1.43
N GLY A 105 -9.89 5.37 2.14
CA GLY A 105 -9.12 4.22 1.65
C GLY A 105 -9.80 2.87 1.92
N VAL A 106 -9.35 1.83 1.23
CA VAL A 106 -9.92 0.46 1.35
C VAL A 106 -9.91 -0.09 2.78
N ALA A 107 -8.91 0.28 3.59
CA ALA A 107 -8.84 -0.11 5.00
C ALA A 107 -9.99 0.48 5.84
N LYS A 108 -10.35 1.76 5.63
CA LYS A 108 -11.43 2.41 6.36
C LYS A 108 -12.79 1.86 5.93
N LEU A 109 -13.05 1.85 4.62
CA LEU A 109 -14.33 1.39 4.10
C LEU A 109 -14.59 -0.08 4.46
N SER A 110 -13.56 -0.94 4.43
CA SER A 110 -13.76 -2.36 4.75
C SER A 110 -13.92 -2.62 6.25
N ALA A 111 -13.32 -1.80 7.11
CA ALA A 111 -13.61 -1.81 8.56
C ALA A 111 -15.05 -1.38 8.85
N ILE A 112 -15.54 -0.33 8.17
CA ILE A 112 -16.94 0.11 8.27
C ILE A 112 -17.88 -1.01 7.80
N LEU A 113 -17.58 -1.64 6.66
CA LEU A 113 -18.37 -2.75 6.14
C LEU A 113 -18.39 -3.96 7.07
N LEU A 114 -17.29 -4.30 7.72
CA LEU A 114 -17.26 -5.40 8.71
C LEU A 114 -18.15 -5.07 9.92
N VAL A 115 -18.13 -3.83 10.41
CA VAL A 115 -18.98 -3.45 11.55
C VAL A 115 -20.45 -3.35 11.15
N ALA A 116 -20.75 -2.87 9.95
CA ALA A 116 -22.10 -2.80 9.42
C ALA A 116 -22.71 -4.18 9.15
N TYR A 117 -21.91 -5.09 8.56
CA TYR A 117 -22.34 -6.42 8.12
C TYR A 117 -21.27 -7.49 8.43
N PRO A 118 -21.14 -7.90 9.71
CA PRO A 118 -20.02 -8.75 10.19
C PRO A 118 -19.97 -10.16 9.60
N GLU A 119 -21.03 -10.59 8.92
CA GLU A 119 -21.11 -11.90 8.27
C GLU A 119 -20.84 -11.85 6.76
N LYS A 120 -20.74 -10.65 6.17
CA LYS A 120 -20.68 -10.47 4.71
C LYS A 120 -19.35 -9.91 4.22
N TYR A 121 -18.72 -9.05 5.01
CA TYR A 121 -17.59 -8.23 4.54
C TYR A 121 -16.40 -8.29 5.49
N GLY A 122 -15.28 -8.80 4.98
CA GLY A 122 -14.00 -8.83 5.68
C GLY A 122 -13.18 -7.57 5.42
N VAL A 123 -12.19 -7.35 6.28
CA VAL A 123 -11.31 -6.18 6.22
C VAL A 123 -10.15 -6.43 5.25
N TRP A 124 -10.04 -5.58 4.24
CA TRP A 124 -8.86 -5.50 3.38
C TRP A 124 -8.02 -4.29 3.80
N ASN A 125 -6.92 -4.58 4.49
CA ASN A 125 -5.92 -3.60 4.88
C ASN A 125 -4.50 -4.15 4.62
N GLY A 126 -3.47 -3.41 5.00
CA GLY A 126 -2.08 -3.84 4.80
C GLY A 126 -1.70 -5.10 5.58
N THR A 127 -2.37 -5.39 6.70
CA THR A 127 -2.13 -6.60 7.52
C THR A 127 -2.74 -7.82 6.84
N SER A 128 -4.03 -7.78 6.48
CA SER A 128 -4.70 -8.90 5.81
C SER A 128 -4.11 -9.19 4.43
N GLU A 129 -3.72 -8.15 3.67
CA GLU A 129 -3.01 -8.34 2.40
C GLU A 129 -1.67 -9.06 2.57
N LYS A 130 -0.83 -8.65 3.53
CA LYS A 130 0.45 -9.31 3.81
C LYS A 130 0.26 -10.77 4.19
N ALA A 131 -0.70 -11.05 5.07
CA ALA A 131 -1.02 -12.41 5.51
C ALA A 131 -1.52 -13.28 4.35
N LEU A 132 -2.46 -12.80 3.54
CA LEU A 132 -2.95 -13.53 2.38
C LEU A 132 -1.85 -13.80 1.35
N ARG A 133 -0.93 -12.86 1.14
CA ARG A 133 0.23 -13.05 0.25
C ARG A 133 1.20 -14.09 0.79
N SER A 134 1.56 -14.04 2.08
CA SER A 134 2.49 -15.01 2.70
C SER A 134 1.91 -16.43 2.69
N LEU A 135 0.60 -16.56 2.81
CA LEU A 135 -0.12 -17.83 2.70
C LEU A 135 -0.39 -18.28 1.26
N ARG A 136 0.02 -17.49 0.25
CA ARG A 136 -0.27 -17.74 -1.18
C ARG A 136 -1.77 -17.84 -1.49
N LEU A 137 -2.59 -17.10 -0.76
CA LEU A 137 -4.04 -17.00 -0.92
C LEU A 137 -4.49 -15.69 -1.57
N TRP A 138 -3.55 -14.78 -1.81
CA TRP A 138 -3.86 -13.50 -2.48
C TRP A 138 -4.44 -13.74 -3.89
N PRO A 139 -5.62 -13.18 -4.21
CA PRO A 139 -6.26 -13.44 -5.48
C PRO A 139 -5.52 -12.79 -6.66
N ALA A 140 -5.65 -13.41 -7.84
CA ALA A 140 -5.20 -12.82 -9.09
C ALA A 140 -6.25 -11.80 -9.59
N PHE A 141 -5.79 -10.71 -10.20
CA PHE A 141 -6.67 -9.67 -10.73
C PHE A 141 -6.43 -9.48 -12.22
N ARG A 142 -7.51 -9.21 -12.95
CA ARG A 142 -7.42 -8.74 -14.34
C ARG A 142 -6.71 -7.39 -14.39
N ARG A 143 -5.97 -7.13 -15.47
CA ARG A 143 -5.41 -5.81 -15.72
C ARG A 143 -6.54 -4.77 -15.79
N GLY A 144 -6.35 -3.63 -15.13
CA GLY A 144 -7.36 -2.57 -15.06
C GLY A 144 -8.54 -2.89 -14.15
N ALA A 145 -8.47 -3.93 -13.30
CA ALA A 145 -9.47 -4.15 -12.27
C ALA A 145 -9.57 -2.94 -11.34
N THR A 146 -10.79 -2.46 -11.18
CA THR A 146 -11.20 -1.41 -10.24
C THR A 146 -10.97 -1.85 -8.78
N THR A 147 -11.02 -0.92 -7.84
CA THR A 147 -10.84 -1.26 -6.42
C THR A 147 -11.97 -2.14 -5.90
N GLY A 148 -13.21 -1.89 -6.34
CA GLY A 148 -14.38 -2.70 -6.02
C GLY A 148 -14.28 -4.12 -6.55
N GLU A 149 -13.82 -4.32 -7.79
CA GLU A 149 -13.58 -5.67 -8.32
C GLU A 149 -12.50 -6.43 -7.54
N ARG A 150 -11.44 -5.73 -7.13
CA ARG A 150 -10.42 -6.32 -6.27
C ARG A 150 -10.98 -6.67 -4.89
N TYR A 151 -11.79 -5.78 -4.32
CA TYR A 151 -12.42 -6.02 -3.01
C TYR A 151 -13.36 -7.23 -3.07
N VAL A 152 -14.17 -7.41 -4.12
CA VAL A 152 -14.99 -8.61 -4.32
C VAL A 152 -14.16 -9.89 -4.25
N ALA A 153 -13.05 -9.94 -5.00
CA ALA A 153 -12.19 -11.12 -5.03
C ALA A 153 -11.47 -11.38 -3.70
N VAL A 154 -10.98 -10.32 -3.04
CA VAL A 154 -10.36 -10.43 -1.70
C VAL A 154 -11.40 -10.88 -0.66
N ASN A 155 -12.58 -10.28 -0.67
CA ASN A 155 -13.66 -10.62 0.27
C ASN A 155 -14.11 -12.08 0.12
N GLN A 156 -14.18 -12.60 -1.11
CA GLN A 156 -14.47 -14.01 -1.34
C GLN A 156 -13.43 -14.92 -0.69
N VAL A 157 -12.14 -14.58 -0.79
CA VAL A 157 -11.06 -15.33 -0.12
C VAL A 157 -11.22 -15.28 1.40
N LEU A 158 -11.58 -14.12 1.97
CA LEU A 158 -11.82 -13.96 3.41
C LEU A 158 -13.02 -14.78 3.89
N LEU A 159 -14.14 -14.76 3.16
CA LEU A 159 -15.33 -15.57 3.45
C LEU A 159 -15.02 -17.07 3.38
N ASP A 160 -14.30 -17.51 2.35
CA ASP A 160 -13.84 -18.88 2.19
C ASP A 160 -12.97 -19.34 3.37
N LEU A 161 -12.11 -18.45 3.87
CA LEU A 161 -11.23 -18.72 5.01
C LEU A 161 -12.01 -18.80 6.32
N ALA A 162 -12.90 -17.83 6.58
CA ALA A 162 -13.80 -17.83 7.73
C ALA A 162 -14.63 -19.11 7.77
N TRP A 163 -15.22 -19.50 6.64
CA TRP A 163 -15.99 -20.75 6.51
C TRP A 163 -15.12 -21.99 6.75
N LYS A 164 -13.93 -22.10 6.14
CA LYS A 164 -13.06 -23.28 6.32
C LYS A 164 -12.52 -23.42 7.74
N LEU A 165 -12.28 -22.31 8.43
CA LEU A 165 -11.79 -22.28 9.80
C LEU A 165 -12.92 -22.32 10.84
N GLN A 166 -14.18 -22.21 10.41
CA GLN A 166 -15.36 -22.12 11.28
C GLN A 166 -15.24 -20.98 12.30
N ILE A 167 -14.83 -19.80 11.83
CA ILE A 167 -14.73 -18.56 12.59
C ILE A 167 -15.46 -17.43 11.86
N ASP A 168 -15.83 -16.37 12.58
CA ASP A 168 -16.40 -15.16 11.98
C ASP A 168 -15.31 -14.22 11.41
N LEU A 169 -15.73 -13.23 10.62
CA LEU A 169 -14.81 -12.32 9.92
C LEU A 169 -14.08 -11.34 10.84
N TRP A 170 -14.64 -11.01 12.01
CA TRP A 170 -13.94 -10.21 13.02
C TRP A 170 -12.81 -11.05 13.63
N THR A 171 -13.11 -12.29 14.01
CA THR A 171 -12.10 -13.23 14.51
C THR A 171 -11.02 -13.48 13.46
N LEU A 172 -11.39 -13.60 12.17
CA LEU A 172 -10.42 -13.71 11.08
C LEU A 172 -9.52 -12.48 10.96
N ASP A 173 -10.08 -11.26 11.06
CA ASP A 173 -9.28 -10.02 11.00
C ASP A 173 -8.33 -9.86 12.21
N ALA A 174 -8.77 -10.32 13.38
CA ALA A 174 -7.93 -10.39 14.58
C ALA A 174 -6.76 -11.36 14.41
N ILE A 175 -7.01 -12.55 13.84
CA ILE A 175 -6.00 -13.61 13.69
C ILE A 175 -4.85 -13.17 12.77
N TRP A 176 -5.07 -12.26 11.81
CA TRP A 176 -3.98 -11.73 10.98
C TRP A 176 -2.83 -11.12 11.80
N TRP A 177 -3.11 -10.63 13.01
CA TRP A 177 -2.11 -10.08 13.91
C TRP A 177 -1.25 -11.14 14.60
N GLY A 178 -1.79 -12.33 14.84
CA GLY A 178 -1.05 -13.46 15.43
C GLY A 178 -0.45 -14.40 14.38
N ILE A 179 -0.68 -14.14 13.10
CA ILE A 179 0.15 -14.77 12.07
C ILE A 179 1.48 -14.07 12.16
N ASP A 180 2.43 -14.77 12.75
CA ASP A 180 3.82 -14.40 12.69
C ASP A 180 4.30 -14.51 11.23
N VAL A 181 4.07 -13.42 10.50
CA VAL A 181 4.58 -13.26 9.15
C VAL A 181 6.09 -13.07 9.16
N ASP A 182 6.75 -12.95 10.34
CA ASP A 182 8.21 -13.09 10.57
C ASP A 182 8.60 -12.88 12.05
N GLY A 183 8.82 -13.94 12.83
CA GLY A 183 9.49 -13.95 14.15
C GLY A 183 9.39 -12.70 15.04
N ALA A 184 8.23 -12.05 15.21
CA ALA A 184 8.16 -10.73 15.86
C ALA A 184 7.61 -10.77 17.30
N ALA A 185 8.50 -10.47 18.25
CA ALA A 185 8.19 -10.13 19.64
C ALA A 185 7.08 -9.05 19.78
N PRO A 186 6.35 -9.01 20.91
CA PRO A 186 5.16 -8.16 21.11
C PRO A 186 5.48 -6.67 20.97
N LYS A 187 4.53 -5.90 20.43
CA LYS A 187 4.69 -4.45 20.27
C LYS A 187 4.48 -3.72 21.59
N PRO A 188 5.22 -2.63 21.84
CA PRO A 188 5.14 -1.91 23.10
C PRO A 188 3.82 -1.17 23.21
N ALA A 189 3.16 -1.31 24.36
CA ALA A 189 2.14 -0.38 24.80
C ALA A 189 2.73 1.04 24.85
N SER A 190 2.08 2.04 24.26
CA SER A 190 2.31 3.42 24.69
C SER A 190 1.17 4.35 24.35
N GLY A 191 0.64 4.94 25.43
CA GLY A 191 -0.08 6.19 25.43
C GLY A 191 0.73 7.35 24.83
N ALA A 192 -0.04 8.36 24.43
CA ALA A 192 0.41 9.57 23.77
C ALA A 192 1.54 10.31 24.50
N GLY A 193 2.59 10.67 23.76
CA GLY A 193 3.65 11.58 24.21
C GLY A 193 4.35 12.23 23.02
N LYS A 194 4.54 13.56 23.10
CA LYS A 194 5.17 14.42 22.09
C LYS A 194 6.47 13.84 21.52
N VAL A 195 6.54 13.77 20.18
CA VAL A 195 7.69 13.25 19.42
C VAL A 195 8.96 14.04 19.76
N ARG A 196 9.93 13.39 20.40
CA ARG A 196 11.28 13.90 20.63
C ARG A 196 12.18 13.48 19.47
N ILE A 197 13.22 14.25 19.18
CA ILE A 197 14.19 13.99 18.08
C ILE A 197 14.84 12.59 18.18
N GLY A 198 14.87 11.97 19.37
CA GLY A 198 15.27 10.57 19.58
C GLY A 198 14.34 9.52 18.95
N ASP A 199 13.06 9.84 18.75
CA ASP A 199 12.03 8.92 18.24
C ASP A 199 12.20 8.66 16.73
N GLY A 200 12.75 9.63 15.98
CA GLY A 200 13.03 9.48 14.55
C GLY A 200 14.08 8.42 14.26
N LYS A 201 15.16 8.39 15.07
CA LYS A 201 16.23 7.39 14.95
C LYS A 201 15.73 6.00 15.35
N ALA A 202 14.96 5.90 16.44
CA ALA A 202 14.35 4.64 16.87
C ALA A 202 13.40 4.08 15.80
N LYS A 203 12.55 4.93 15.19
CA LYS A 203 11.66 4.56 14.10
C LYS A 203 12.42 4.13 12.84
N ALA A 204 13.52 4.82 12.49
CA ALA A 204 14.37 4.43 11.38
C ALA A 204 15.03 3.07 11.60
N LEU A 205 15.55 2.79 12.80
CA LEU A 205 16.12 1.49 13.17
C LEU A 205 15.07 0.38 13.11
N ALA A 206 13.86 0.63 13.59
CA ALA A 206 12.76 -0.33 13.50
C ALA A 206 12.36 -0.63 12.04
N ASN A 207 12.28 0.40 11.19
CA ASN A 207 11.98 0.24 9.76
C ASN A 207 13.09 -0.51 9.01
N MET A 208 14.36 -0.22 9.29
CA MET A 208 15.49 -0.94 8.71
C MET A 208 15.50 -2.41 9.14
N LYS A 209 15.31 -2.68 10.44
CA LYS A 209 15.18 -4.05 10.96
C LYS A 209 14.04 -4.80 10.25
N TYR A 210 12.87 -4.17 10.12
CA TYR A 210 11.73 -4.74 9.41
C TYR A 210 12.04 -5.04 7.93
N SER A 211 12.66 -4.08 7.22
CA SER A 211 13.03 -4.25 5.80
C SER A 211 14.04 -5.39 5.59
N ILE A 212 15.03 -5.51 6.49
CA ILE A 212 16.03 -6.58 6.44
C ILE A 212 15.37 -7.94 6.68
N LEU A 213 14.58 -8.07 7.74
CA LEU A 213 13.89 -9.33 8.06
C LEU A 213 12.97 -9.77 6.91
N ASN A 214 12.17 -8.83 6.39
CA ASN A 214 11.31 -9.06 5.24
C ASN A 214 12.12 -9.43 3.98
N THR A 215 13.26 -8.80 3.73
CA THR A 215 14.12 -9.14 2.57
C THR A 215 14.70 -10.55 2.72
N VAL A 216 15.20 -10.91 3.91
CA VAL A 216 15.76 -12.25 4.19
C VAL A 216 14.69 -13.33 4.03
N GLN A 217 13.49 -13.10 4.53
CA GLN A 217 12.38 -14.04 4.38
C GLN A 217 12.01 -14.27 2.90
N ASN A 218 12.03 -13.20 2.10
CA ASN A 218 11.58 -13.23 0.70
C ASN A 218 12.69 -13.54 -0.31
N ALA A 219 13.97 -13.43 0.06
CA ALA A 219 15.14 -13.70 -0.79
C ALA A 219 15.55 -15.19 -0.76
N ASN A 220 14.60 -16.09 -0.93
CA ASN A 220 14.80 -17.56 -0.90
C ASN A 220 15.28 -18.16 -2.24
N GLY A 221 15.85 -17.35 -3.14
CA GLY A 221 16.31 -17.78 -4.45
C GLY A 221 15.19 -18.01 -5.49
N GLN A 222 13.94 -17.65 -5.17
CA GLN A 222 12.82 -17.75 -6.12
C GLN A 222 13.05 -16.89 -7.38
N LYS A 223 12.72 -17.47 -8.54
CA LYS A 223 12.60 -16.71 -9.79
C LYS A 223 11.21 -16.06 -9.82
N VAL A 224 11.18 -14.73 -9.81
CA VAL A 224 9.95 -13.95 -9.88
C VAL A 224 9.73 -13.54 -11.33
N GLU A 225 8.55 -13.85 -11.90
CA GLU A 225 8.14 -13.32 -13.19
C GLU A 225 7.81 -11.83 -13.05
N VAL A 226 8.58 -10.98 -13.73
CA VAL A 226 8.38 -9.53 -13.71
C VAL A 226 7.49 -9.16 -14.90
N THR A 227 6.39 -8.46 -14.63
CA THR A 227 5.61 -7.81 -15.70
C THR A 227 6.44 -6.67 -16.29
N VAL A 228 6.90 -6.83 -17.53
CA VAL A 228 7.62 -5.78 -18.26
C VAL A 228 6.61 -4.74 -18.73
N LYS A 229 6.77 -3.48 -18.29
CA LYS A 229 5.97 -2.35 -18.81
C LYS A 229 6.12 -2.29 -20.33
N SER A 230 5.01 -2.07 -21.06
CA SER A 230 5.10 -1.72 -22.49
C SER A 230 5.90 -0.42 -22.60
N LYS A 231 6.93 -0.46 -23.45
CA LYS A 231 7.87 0.63 -23.68
C LYS A 231 7.93 0.87 -25.17
N ASP A 232 6.82 1.34 -25.71
CA ASP A 232 6.72 1.57 -27.14
C ASP A 232 7.67 2.70 -27.57
N LEU A 233 8.24 2.55 -28.76
CA LEU A 233 8.95 3.62 -29.44
C LEU A 233 7.90 4.45 -30.18
N LYS A 234 7.61 5.66 -29.69
CA LYS A 234 6.65 6.59 -30.31
C LYS A 234 7.33 7.54 -31.29
N MET A 235 8.25 6.98 -32.08
CA MET A 235 8.96 7.61 -33.18
C MET A 235 9.44 6.52 -34.14
N LEU A 236 9.78 6.88 -35.37
CA LEU A 236 10.44 5.97 -36.30
C LEU A 236 11.87 5.69 -35.83
N ALA A 237 12.40 4.52 -36.19
CA ALA A 237 13.80 4.17 -35.88
C ALA A 237 14.79 5.21 -36.44
N SER A 238 14.53 5.74 -37.64
CA SER A 238 15.34 6.80 -38.25
C SER A 238 15.28 8.13 -37.47
N GLU A 239 14.16 8.43 -36.80
CA GLU A 239 14.04 9.60 -35.94
C GLU A 239 14.85 9.42 -34.66
N LEU A 240 14.89 8.19 -34.12
CA LEU A 240 15.75 7.85 -32.98
C LEU A 240 17.24 7.95 -33.35
N ASP A 241 17.63 7.43 -34.51
CA ASP A 241 19.01 7.51 -35.03
C ASP A 241 19.48 8.96 -35.19
N ALA A 242 18.58 9.87 -35.58
CA ALA A 242 18.86 11.30 -35.65
C ALA A 242 18.85 11.99 -34.27
N LEU A 243 18.00 11.52 -33.35
CA LEU A 243 17.84 12.13 -32.02
C LEU A 243 19.05 11.87 -31.10
N LEU A 244 19.60 10.66 -31.09
CA LEU A 244 20.66 10.29 -30.14
C LEU A 244 21.96 11.13 -30.32
N PRO A 245 22.50 11.33 -31.53
CA PRO A 245 23.64 12.22 -31.74
C PRO A 245 23.32 13.68 -31.40
N ARG A 246 22.10 14.14 -31.71
CA ARG A 246 21.64 15.49 -31.37
C ARG A 246 21.61 15.71 -29.86
N LEU A 247 21.15 14.73 -29.08
CA LEU A 247 21.17 14.79 -27.62
C LEU A 247 22.60 14.80 -27.07
N LEU A 248 23.52 14.00 -27.64
CA LEU A 248 24.94 14.05 -27.24
C LEU A 248 25.53 15.44 -27.44
N GLU A 249 25.28 16.05 -28.60
CA GLU A 249 25.77 17.39 -28.93
C GLU A 249 25.14 18.46 -28.00
N GLN A 250 23.82 18.45 -27.85
CA GLN A 250 23.10 19.41 -26.99
C GLN A 250 23.52 19.32 -25.53
N GLN A 251 23.76 18.09 -25.03
CA GLN A 251 24.22 17.85 -23.67
C GLN A 251 25.74 18.01 -23.51
N LYS A 252 26.47 18.37 -24.58
CA LYS A 252 27.93 18.53 -24.58
C LYS A 252 28.64 17.28 -24.05
N GLU A 253 28.17 16.11 -24.49
CA GLU A 253 28.68 14.80 -24.12
C GLU A 253 28.75 14.57 -22.59
N ARG A 254 27.77 15.11 -21.87
CA ARG A 254 27.64 14.96 -20.42
C ARG A 254 26.29 14.37 -20.03
N CYS A 255 26.30 13.65 -18.92
CA CYS A 255 25.10 13.12 -18.30
C CYS A 255 24.12 14.24 -17.96
N ALA A 256 22.86 14.13 -18.40
CA ALA A 256 21.85 15.16 -18.18
C ALA A 256 21.55 15.41 -16.69
N ILE A 257 21.68 14.39 -15.84
CA ILE A 257 21.37 14.46 -14.41
C ILE A 257 22.58 14.95 -13.60
N THR A 258 23.77 14.43 -13.88
CA THR A 258 24.97 14.71 -13.07
C THR A 258 25.92 15.72 -13.73
N GLY A 259 25.90 15.89 -15.05
CA GLY A 259 26.91 16.67 -15.76
C GLY A 259 28.29 16.00 -15.83
N LEU A 260 28.42 14.75 -15.35
CA LEU A 260 29.64 13.97 -15.53
C LEU A 260 29.89 13.75 -17.04
N PRO A 261 31.14 13.83 -17.50
CA PRO A 261 31.47 13.51 -18.89
C PRO A 261 31.20 12.03 -19.17
N PHE A 262 30.66 11.74 -20.34
CA PHE A 262 30.56 10.35 -20.79
C PHE A 262 31.93 9.77 -21.07
N GLN A 263 32.05 8.46 -20.89
CA GLN A 263 33.12 7.66 -21.46
C GLN A 263 32.52 6.81 -22.58
N TYR A 264 33.25 6.58 -23.67
CA TYR A 264 32.76 5.72 -24.76
C TYR A 264 33.39 4.33 -24.74
N GLU A 265 34.46 4.17 -23.97
CA GLU A 265 35.19 2.93 -23.73
C GLU A 265 35.64 2.88 -22.26
N GLY A 266 36.04 1.72 -21.75
CA GLY A 266 36.50 1.56 -20.36
C GLY A 266 35.38 1.26 -19.38
N ASP A 267 35.15 2.13 -18.39
CA ASP A 267 34.19 1.85 -17.31
C ASP A 267 32.76 1.82 -17.85
N ARG A 268 32.16 0.63 -17.84
CA ARG A 268 30.80 0.37 -18.32
C ARG A 268 29.76 1.24 -17.63
N ASN A 269 30.00 1.67 -16.40
CA ASN A 269 29.10 2.54 -15.64
C ASN A 269 29.07 3.96 -16.20
N MET A 270 30.16 4.42 -16.81
CA MET A 270 30.33 5.78 -17.33
C MET A 270 29.89 5.93 -18.80
N LEU A 271 29.51 4.83 -19.45
CA LEU A 271 28.95 4.83 -20.80
C LEU A 271 27.63 5.62 -20.89
N PRO A 272 27.35 6.31 -22.01
CA PRO A 272 26.04 6.90 -22.25
C PRO A 272 24.93 5.84 -22.22
N SER A 273 23.77 6.23 -21.72
CA SER A 273 22.57 5.41 -21.67
C SER A 273 21.33 6.29 -21.85
N ALA A 274 20.37 5.81 -22.63
CA ALA A 274 19.09 6.48 -22.80
C ALA A 274 18.20 6.28 -21.57
N ASP A 275 17.78 7.37 -20.95
CA ASP A 275 16.84 7.42 -19.84
C ASP A 275 15.59 8.19 -20.25
N ARG A 276 14.44 7.75 -19.71
CA ARG A 276 13.18 8.47 -19.88
C ARG A 276 13.07 9.50 -18.75
N ILE A 277 12.78 10.76 -19.08
CA ILE A 277 12.57 11.80 -18.06
C ILE A 277 11.37 11.38 -17.18
N ASP A 278 10.23 11.11 -17.80
CA ASP A 278 9.11 10.39 -17.19
C ASP A 278 9.29 8.87 -17.36
N SER A 279 9.73 8.20 -16.29
CA SER A 279 9.87 6.74 -16.22
C SER A 279 8.53 5.97 -16.36
N GLY A 280 7.39 6.64 -16.24
CA GLY A 280 6.05 6.10 -16.52
C GLY A 280 5.63 6.16 -18.00
N GLY A 281 6.28 7.01 -18.80
CA GLY A 281 6.00 7.22 -20.22
C GLY A 281 6.74 6.30 -21.19
N HIS A 282 6.69 6.65 -22.47
CA HIS A 282 7.25 5.89 -23.61
C HIS A 282 8.57 6.50 -24.12
N TYR A 283 9.25 5.82 -25.05
CA TYR A 283 10.41 6.40 -25.75
C TYR A 283 9.92 7.35 -26.85
N GLU A 284 9.96 8.64 -26.57
CA GLU A 284 9.56 9.72 -27.48
C GLU A 284 10.51 10.91 -27.35
N ALA A 285 10.58 11.77 -28.36
CA ALA A 285 11.65 12.76 -28.45
C ALA A 285 11.66 13.76 -27.28
N ALA A 286 10.48 14.14 -26.79
CA ALA A 286 10.33 15.05 -25.65
C ALA A 286 10.62 14.40 -24.29
N ASN A 287 10.67 13.06 -24.22
CA ASN A 287 10.81 12.31 -22.98
C ASN A 287 12.17 11.61 -22.84
N LEU A 288 13.13 11.89 -23.73
CA LEU A 288 14.41 11.19 -23.77
C LEU A 288 15.56 12.10 -23.35
N GLN A 289 16.43 11.59 -22.49
CA GLN A 289 17.70 12.23 -22.12
C GLN A 289 18.83 11.19 -22.09
N LEU A 290 20.07 11.64 -22.23
CA LEU A 290 21.24 10.76 -22.09
C LEU A 290 21.87 10.94 -20.70
N VAL A 291 22.12 9.83 -20.03
CA VAL A 291 22.73 9.80 -18.69
C VAL A 291 23.85 8.77 -18.65
N CYS A 292 24.73 8.82 -17.65
CA CYS A 292 25.68 7.72 -17.43
C CYS A 292 24.89 6.46 -17.10
N ARG A 293 25.37 5.30 -17.54
CA ARG A 293 24.69 4.01 -17.33
C ARG A 293 24.37 3.74 -15.86
N PHE A 294 25.28 4.06 -14.94
CA PHE A 294 25.02 3.89 -13.50
C PHE A 294 23.90 4.79 -13.00
N ILE A 295 23.74 5.98 -13.57
CA ILE A 295 22.65 6.90 -13.22
C ILE A 295 21.31 6.38 -13.68
N ASN A 296 21.21 5.83 -14.90
CA ASN A 296 19.99 5.15 -15.35
C ASN A 296 19.65 3.96 -14.42
N PHE A 297 20.67 3.20 -14.03
CA PHE A 297 20.52 2.09 -13.08
C PHE A 297 20.11 2.53 -11.67
N TRP A 298 20.51 3.71 -11.21
CA TRP A 298 20.12 4.24 -9.89
C TRP A 298 18.73 4.87 -9.91
N LYS A 299 18.40 5.63 -10.96
CA LYS A 299 17.10 6.31 -11.09
C LYS A 299 15.94 5.33 -11.20
N GLN A 300 16.09 4.23 -11.96
CA GLN A 300 15.04 3.23 -12.15
C GLN A 300 13.68 3.88 -12.51
N ALA A 301 12.66 3.68 -11.67
CA ALA A 301 11.32 4.25 -11.83
C ALA A 301 11.09 5.53 -11.00
N MET A 302 12.12 6.06 -10.33
CA MET A 302 12.01 7.30 -9.56
C MET A 302 11.74 8.49 -10.51
N PRO A 303 10.84 9.42 -10.12
CA PRO A 303 10.68 10.69 -10.82
C PRO A 303 12.01 11.44 -10.98
N ASP A 304 12.25 12.01 -12.16
CA ASP A 304 13.53 12.64 -12.51
C ASP A 304 13.87 13.84 -11.63
N ASP A 305 12.87 14.66 -11.29
CA ASP A 305 12.99 15.82 -10.42
C ASP A 305 13.44 15.43 -9.00
N GLU A 306 12.80 14.40 -8.43
CA GLU A 306 13.16 13.88 -7.11
C GLU A 306 14.57 13.26 -7.10
N PHE A 307 14.92 12.53 -8.16
CA PHE A 307 16.27 11.95 -8.27
C PHE A 307 17.34 13.04 -8.38
N ARG A 308 17.11 14.09 -9.17
CA ARG A 308 18.01 15.25 -9.27
C ARG A 308 18.18 15.94 -7.91
N ARG A 309 17.11 16.12 -7.14
CA ARG A 309 17.15 16.68 -5.78
C ARG A 309 18.06 15.85 -4.86
N LEU A 310 17.94 14.52 -4.88
CA LEU A 310 18.78 13.62 -4.08
C LEU A 310 20.26 13.67 -4.50
N ILE A 311 20.55 13.74 -5.80
CA ILE A 311 21.92 13.92 -6.30
C ILE A 311 22.51 15.27 -5.85
N GLY A 312 21.70 16.32 -5.80
CA GLY A 312 22.10 17.62 -5.23
C GLY A 312 22.58 17.47 -3.78
N ILE A 313 21.80 16.79 -2.94
CA ILE A 313 22.18 16.53 -1.53
C ILE A 313 23.52 15.79 -1.43
N VAL A 314 23.75 14.77 -2.27
CA VAL A 314 25.02 14.03 -2.28
C VAL A 314 26.21 14.93 -2.62
N ARG A 315 26.04 15.84 -3.59
CA ARG A 315 27.10 16.79 -3.98
C ARG A 315 27.40 17.80 -2.89
N ASP A 316 26.36 18.35 -2.28
CA ASP A 316 26.49 19.37 -1.24
C ASP A 316 27.12 18.77 0.03
N SER A 317 26.86 17.49 0.32
CA SER A 317 27.50 16.77 1.43
C SER A 317 29.01 16.53 1.24
N SER A 318 29.52 16.69 0.01
CA SER A 318 30.96 16.54 -0.30
C SER A 318 31.74 17.86 -0.16
N GLY A 319 31.06 18.97 0.16
CA GLY A 319 31.66 20.28 0.44
C GLY A 319 31.66 20.68 1.92
N ALA A 320 31.32 19.76 2.83
CA ALA A 320 31.31 19.93 4.28
C ALA A 320 32.42 19.11 4.95
#